data_AF-A0A811YC26-F1
#
_entry.id   AF-A0A811YC26-F1
#
_cell.length_a   1.000
_cell.length_b   1.000
_cell.length_c   1.000
_cell.angle_alpha   90.00
_cell.angle_beta   90.00
_cell.angle_gamma   90.00
#
_symmetry.space_group_name_H-M   'P 1'
#
loop_
_entity.id
_entity.type
_entity.pdbx_description
1 polymer ?
#
loop_
_entity_poly.entity_id
_entity_poly.type
_entity_poly.pdbx_seq_one_letter_code
_entity_poly.pdbx_strand_id
1 'polypeptide(L)'
;MAWTPVLLLLLCHCTGSLSQPVLTQPPSLSASLGTTARLTCTLSSGFSVGGYNICWYQQKPGSPPRYLLYYYSDSDKHQGSGVPSRFSGSKDTSANAGLLLISGLQPEDEADYYCNIWYGSPSAHTVLQAHKEVRQKSPCPLRPGAFTPPGAEWSLSQGVTPVA
;
A
#
# COMPACT_ATOMS: atom_id res chain seq x y z
N MET A 1 16.74 -16.47 -49.59
CA MET A 1 15.74 -15.76 -48.76
C MET A 1 16.32 -15.59 -47.36
N ALA A 2 17.16 -14.57 -47.16
CA ALA A 2 17.88 -14.30 -45.91
C ALA A 2 17.10 -13.39 -44.94
N TRP A 3 15.83 -13.10 -45.26
CA TRP A 3 14.99 -12.19 -44.46
C TRP A 3 14.39 -12.87 -43.21
N THR A 4 14.38 -14.20 -43.17
CA THR A 4 13.74 -15.02 -42.14
C THR A 4 14.50 -14.93 -40.81
N PRO A 5 15.85 -15.02 -40.78
CA PRO A 5 16.59 -14.77 -39.54
C PRO A 5 16.49 -13.31 -39.08
N VAL A 6 16.35 -12.34 -39.99
CA VAL A 6 16.15 -10.93 -39.66
C VAL A 6 14.76 -10.70 -39.03
N LEU A 7 13.72 -11.36 -39.56
CA LEU A 7 12.36 -11.30 -39.03
C LEU A 7 12.26 -11.96 -37.64
N LEU A 8 12.98 -13.07 -37.43
CA LEU A 8 13.08 -13.77 -36.14
C LEU A 8 13.85 -12.97 -35.07
N LEU A 9 14.89 -12.23 -35.46
CA LEU A 9 15.58 -11.28 -34.57
C LEU A 9 14.70 -10.08 -34.22
N LEU A 10 13.88 -9.58 -35.15
CA LEU A 10 12.93 -8.48 -34.89
C LEU A 10 11.81 -8.88 -33.91
N LEU A 11 11.34 -10.13 -33.97
CA LEU A 11 10.32 -10.66 -33.05
C LEU A 11 10.86 -10.92 -31.63
N CYS A 12 12.19 -10.99 -31.46
CA CYS A 12 12.86 -11.22 -30.17
C CYS A 12 12.97 -9.94 -29.31
N HIS A 13 12.65 -8.77 -29.87
CA HIS A 13 12.72 -7.49 -29.19
C HIS A 13 11.33 -6.90 -29.02
N CYS A 14 10.53 -7.41 -28.06
CA CYS A 14 9.47 -6.64 -27.38
C CYS A 14 8.70 -7.43 -26.31
N THR A 15 9.26 -8.48 -25.69
CA THR A 15 8.73 -8.94 -24.40
C THR A 15 9.30 -8.07 -23.28
N GLY A 16 8.90 -6.80 -23.26
CA GLY A 16 9.06 -5.98 -22.06
C GLY A 16 8.23 -6.61 -20.96
N SER A 17 8.88 -7.28 -20.01
CA SER A 17 8.21 -7.78 -18.81
C SER A 17 7.77 -6.58 -17.99
N LEU A 18 6.48 -6.24 -18.01
CA LEU A 18 5.89 -5.27 -17.10
C LEU A 18 5.86 -5.93 -15.71
N SER A 19 6.93 -5.74 -14.92
CA SER A 19 6.91 -6.17 -13.52
C SER A 19 5.85 -5.40 -12.76
N GLN A 20 5.19 -6.06 -11.81
CA GLN A 20 4.25 -5.43 -10.88
C GLN A 20 5.00 -5.03 -9.59
N PRO A 21 4.55 -3.97 -8.90
CA PRO A 21 5.13 -3.59 -7.63
C PRO A 21 4.79 -4.61 -6.55
N VAL A 22 5.82 -5.18 -5.93
CA VAL A 22 5.67 -6.14 -4.82
C VAL A 22 5.90 -5.42 -3.49
N LEU A 23 5.08 -5.74 -2.48
CA LEU A 23 5.22 -5.21 -1.14
C LEU A 23 5.72 -6.28 -0.17
N THR A 24 6.68 -5.90 0.68
CA THR A 24 7.28 -6.77 1.68
C THR A 24 7.11 -6.17 3.08
N GLN A 25 6.61 -6.99 3.99
CA GLN A 25 6.46 -6.65 5.40
C GLN A 25 7.21 -7.70 6.25
N PRO A 26 8.01 -7.31 7.27
CA PRO A 26 8.49 -8.23 8.30
C PRO A 26 7.39 -9.17 8.86
N PRO A 27 7.69 -10.41 9.23
CA PRO A 27 6.64 -11.35 9.64
C PRO A 27 5.96 -10.97 10.98
N SER A 28 6.70 -10.35 11.89
CA SER A 28 6.18 -9.97 13.20
C SER A 28 6.96 -8.80 13.80
N LEU A 29 6.32 -8.09 14.72
CA LEU A 29 6.90 -7.03 15.54
C LEU A 29 6.42 -7.19 16.98
N SER A 30 7.37 -7.20 17.92
CA SER A 30 7.08 -7.20 19.35
C SER A 30 7.58 -5.89 19.96
N ALA A 31 6.74 -5.24 20.74
CA ALA A 31 7.05 -3.94 21.35
C ALA A 31 6.35 -3.82 22.72
N SER A 32 6.97 -3.08 23.64
CA SER A 32 6.43 -2.90 24.99
C SER A 32 5.22 -1.97 25.00
N LEU A 33 4.29 -2.21 25.93
CA LEU A 33 3.15 -1.31 26.16
C LEU A 33 3.62 0.13 26.43
N GLY A 34 2.89 1.11 25.90
CA GLY A 34 3.22 2.53 26.02
C GLY A 34 4.36 3.02 25.13
N THR A 35 5.09 2.14 24.43
CA THR A 35 6.12 2.53 23.47
C THR A 35 5.53 2.83 22.09
N THR A 36 6.35 3.37 21.17
CA THR A 36 5.94 3.56 19.78
C THR A 36 6.32 2.34 18.96
N ALA A 37 5.31 1.64 18.41
CA ALA A 37 5.53 0.59 17.43
C ALA A 37 5.72 1.19 16.04
N ARG A 38 6.71 0.72 15.29
CA ARG A 38 6.99 1.14 13.91
C ARG A 38 6.88 -0.05 12.96
N LEU A 39 5.80 -0.06 12.18
CA LEU A 39 5.57 -1.03 11.13
C LEU A 39 6.10 -0.50 9.79
N THR A 40 6.68 -1.39 9.00
CA THR A 40 7.34 -1.04 7.73
C THR A 40 6.77 -1.88 6.59
N CYS A 41 6.45 -1.22 5.49
CA CYS A 41 5.98 -1.80 4.25
C CYS A 41 6.92 -1.38 3.12
N THR A 42 7.81 -2.28 2.70
CA THR A 42 8.86 -1.99 1.71
C THR A 42 8.38 -2.31 0.31
N LEU A 43 8.57 -1.37 -0.61
CA LEU A 43 8.25 -1.54 -2.02
C LEU A 43 9.45 -2.13 -2.77
N SER A 44 9.21 -3.08 -3.67
CA SER A 44 10.23 -3.72 -4.49
C SER A 44 11.08 -2.71 -5.28
N SER A 45 12.35 -3.04 -5.48
CA SER A 45 13.26 -2.25 -6.30
C SER A 45 12.72 -2.08 -7.73
N GLY A 46 12.99 -0.93 -8.34
CA GLY A 46 12.44 -0.54 -9.65
C GLY A 46 11.16 0.31 -9.57
N PHE A 47 10.56 0.44 -8.39
CA PHE A 47 9.47 1.38 -8.12
C PHE A 47 9.86 2.36 -7.03
N SER A 48 9.30 3.57 -7.07
CA SER A 48 9.53 4.59 -6.05
C SER A 48 8.27 4.81 -5.23
N VAL A 49 8.38 4.61 -3.92
CA VAL A 49 7.31 4.85 -2.93
C VAL A 49 6.77 6.28 -2.96
N GLY A 50 7.54 7.24 -3.48
CA GLY A 50 7.13 8.63 -3.66
C GLY A 50 5.86 8.78 -4.50
N GLY A 51 5.70 7.96 -5.55
CA GLY A 51 4.56 8.01 -6.48
C GLY A 51 3.32 7.24 -6.04
N TYR A 52 3.35 6.59 -4.87
CA TYR A 52 2.25 5.73 -4.40
C TYR A 52 1.61 6.27 -3.13
N ASN A 53 0.30 6.14 -2.99
CA ASN A 53 -0.36 6.23 -1.69
C ASN A 53 -0.15 4.91 -0.97
N ILE A 54 -0.05 4.96 0.35
CA ILE A 54 0.08 3.75 1.18
C ILE A 54 -1.11 3.69 2.11
N CYS A 55 -1.91 2.63 1.98
CA CYS A 55 -3.08 2.38 2.82
C CYS A 55 -2.74 1.30 3.85
N TRP A 56 -3.12 1.54 5.11
CA TRP A 56 -2.90 0.64 6.23
C TRP A 56 -4.21 0.06 6.73
N TYR A 57 -4.19 -1.22 7.07
CA TYR A 57 -5.32 -1.98 7.59
C TYR A 57 -4.89 -2.75 8.85
N GLN A 58 -5.84 -2.92 9.77
CA GLN A 58 -5.69 -3.73 10.97
C GLN A 58 -6.72 -4.86 10.94
N GLN A 59 -6.29 -6.09 11.20
CA GLN A 59 -7.15 -7.25 11.31
C GLN A 59 -6.97 -7.90 12.67
N LYS A 60 -8.03 -7.89 13.48
CA LYS A 60 -8.07 -8.64 14.72
C LYS A 60 -8.46 -10.10 14.44
N PRO A 61 -8.02 -11.06 15.27
CA PRO A 61 -8.45 -12.45 15.15
C PRO A 61 -9.98 -12.56 15.04
N GLY A 62 -10.46 -13.31 14.04
CA GLY A 62 -11.89 -13.52 13.80
C GLY A 62 -12.66 -12.32 13.22
N SER A 63 -11.98 -11.20 12.90
CA SER A 63 -12.59 -10.02 12.30
C SER A 63 -12.09 -9.77 10.87
N PRO A 64 -12.87 -9.10 10.00
CA PRO A 64 -12.36 -8.64 8.71
C PRO A 64 -11.33 -7.50 8.88
N PRO A 65 -10.42 -7.31 7.92
CA PRO A 65 -9.52 -6.15 7.90
C PRO A 65 -10.28 -4.81 7.98
N ARG A 66 -9.92 -3.98 8.95
CA ARG A 66 -10.41 -2.62 9.17
C ARG A 66 -9.42 -1.62 8.60
N TYR A 67 -9.91 -0.69 7.78
CA TYR A 67 -9.09 0.43 7.29
C TYR A 67 -8.66 1.35 8.44
N LEU A 68 -7.36 1.67 8.50
CA LEU A 68 -6.78 2.59 9.47
C LEU A 68 -6.57 3.98 8.87
N LEU A 69 -5.74 4.10 7.83
CA LEU A 69 -5.38 5.38 7.23
C LEU A 69 -4.74 5.18 5.86
N TYR A 70 -4.64 6.26 5.09
CA TYR A 70 -3.74 6.34 3.95
C TYR A 70 -2.81 7.54 4.11
N TYR A 71 -1.61 7.41 3.55
CA TYR A 71 -0.63 8.47 3.49
C TYR A 71 -0.02 8.59 2.09
N TYR A 72 -0.11 9.77 1.50
CA TYR A 72 0.66 10.16 0.32
C TYR A 72 1.68 11.23 0.65
N SER A 73 1.22 12.31 1.29
CA SER A 73 2.02 13.43 1.80
C SER A 73 1.34 14.01 3.04
N ASP A 74 1.95 14.99 3.71
CA ASP A 74 1.31 15.68 4.83
C ASP A 74 0.08 16.49 4.45
N SER A 75 -0.01 16.95 3.20
CA SER A 75 -1.18 17.64 2.65
C SER A 75 -2.22 16.70 2.05
N ASP A 76 -1.88 15.42 1.83
CA ASP A 76 -2.76 14.41 1.24
C ASP A 76 -2.66 13.09 2.04
N LYS A 77 -3.46 13.04 3.10
CA LYS A 77 -3.61 11.90 4.00
C LYS A 77 -5.01 11.88 4.60
N HIS A 78 -5.47 10.70 4.97
CA HIS A 78 -6.78 10.53 5.61
C HIS A 78 -6.72 9.42 6.65
N GLN A 79 -7.32 9.70 7.80
CA GLN A 79 -7.49 8.74 8.87
C GLN A 79 -8.91 8.19 8.87
N GLY A 80 -9.05 6.87 9.02
CA GLY A 80 -10.32 6.17 9.07
C GLY A 80 -11.19 6.61 10.23
N SER A 81 -12.51 6.50 10.06
CA SER A 81 -13.45 6.86 11.12
C SER A 81 -13.25 5.99 12.37
N GLY A 82 -13.22 6.63 13.53
CA GLY A 82 -12.98 5.99 14.82
C GLY A 82 -11.59 5.38 15.00
N VAL A 83 -10.63 5.71 14.12
CA VAL A 83 -9.22 5.31 14.28
C VAL A 83 -8.56 6.34 15.22
N PRO A 84 -7.93 5.91 16.32
CA PRO A 84 -7.30 6.83 17.27
C PRO A 84 -6.16 7.66 16.64
N SER A 85 -5.97 8.89 17.11
CA SER A 85 -4.89 9.80 16.64
C SER A 85 -3.47 9.30 16.92
N ARG A 86 -3.31 8.25 17.74
CA ARG A 86 -2.02 7.60 17.99
C ARG A 86 -1.46 6.87 16.77
N PHE A 87 -2.31 6.52 15.80
CA PHE A 87 -1.92 5.94 14.53
C PHE A 87 -1.52 7.06 13.58
N SER A 88 -0.35 6.95 12.95
CA SER A 88 0.11 7.91 11.95
C SER A 88 0.91 7.22 10.84
N GLY A 89 0.76 7.70 9.61
CA GLY A 89 1.49 7.19 8.45
C GLY A 89 2.60 8.14 8.03
N SER A 90 3.67 7.59 7.45
CA SER A 90 4.70 8.36 6.76
C SER A 90 5.40 7.51 5.68
N LYS A 91 6.36 8.10 4.97
CA LYS A 91 7.20 7.42 3.97
C LYS A 91 8.67 7.66 4.27
N ASP A 92 9.46 6.61 4.10
CA ASP A 92 10.91 6.66 4.03
C ASP A 92 11.33 6.40 2.59
N THR A 93 11.68 7.47 1.86
CA THR A 93 12.09 7.37 0.45
C THR A 93 13.47 6.74 0.29
N SER A 94 14.33 6.80 1.31
CA SER A 94 15.65 6.18 1.28
C SER A 94 15.58 4.67 1.41
N ALA A 95 14.64 4.18 2.23
CA ALA A 95 14.34 2.76 2.39
C ALA A 95 13.28 2.24 1.39
N ASN A 96 12.76 3.11 0.51
CA ASN A 96 11.65 2.83 -0.40
C ASN A 96 10.43 2.20 0.31
N ALA A 97 10.07 2.73 1.48
CA ALA A 97 9.11 2.11 2.38
C ALA A 97 8.04 3.07 2.90
N GLY A 98 6.85 2.52 3.14
CA GLY A 98 5.81 3.13 3.97
C GLY A 98 5.97 2.76 5.43
N LEU A 99 5.62 3.70 6.31
CA LEU A 99 5.67 3.51 7.75
C LEU A 99 4.29 3.73 8.36
N LEU A 100 3.93 2.88 9.31
CA LEU A 100 2.84 3.11 10.25
C LEU A 100 3.42 3.18 11.66
N LEU A 101 3.19 4.29 12.33
CA LEU A 101 3.60 4.55 13.69
C LEU A 101 2.37 4.46 14.60
N ILE A 102 2.47 3.67 15.66
CA ILE A 102 1.47 3.53 16.70
C ILE A 102 2.10 4.02 18.00
N SER A 103 1.79 5.26 18.38
CA SER A 103 2.33 5.86 19.62
C SER A 103 1.57 5.35 20.84
N GLY A 104 2.27 5.02 21.92
CA GLY A 104 1.59 4.56 23.15
C GLY A 104 0.83 3.24 22.94
N LEU A 105 1.55 2.21 22.47
CA LEU A 105 0.99 0.91 22.12
C LEU A 105 0.12 0.34 23.26
N GLN A 106 -1.09 -0.09 22.93
CA GLN A 106 -2.07 -0.62 23.88
C GLN A 106 -2.30 -2.13 23.65
N PRO A 107 -2.81 -2.88 24.64
CA PRO A 107 -3.14 -4.29 24.46
C PRO A 107 -4.14 -4.52 23.31
N GLU A 108 -5.05 -3.57 23.07
CA GLU A 108 -6.06 -3.66 22.01
C GLU A 108 -5.48 -3.47 20.60
N ASP A 109 -4.22 -3.07 20.49
CA ASP A 109 -3.50 -2.89 19.23
C ASP A 109 -2.87 -4.21 18.73
N GLU A 110 -2.97 -5.30 19.50
CA GLU A 110 -2.60 -6.65 19.07
C GLU A 110 -3.47 -7.10 17.89
N ALA A 111 -2.84 -7.25 16.73
CA ALA A 111 -3.51 -7.54 15.47
C ALA A 111 -2.49 -7.86 14.36
N ASP A 112 -2.99 -8.39 13.25
CA ASP A 112 -2.28 -8.42 11.98
C ASP A 112 -2.47 -7.09 11.24
N TYR A 113 -1.38 -6.52 10.72
CA TYR A 113 -1.38 -5.28 9.98
C TYR A 113 -0.97 -5.51 8.54
N TYR A 114 -1.69 -4.87 7.62
CA TYR A 114 -1.47 -4.98 6.19
C TYR A 114 -1.31 -3.61 5.56
N CYS A 115 -0.37 -3.51 4.63
CA CYS A 115 -0.28 -2.38 3.73
C CYS A 115 -0.75 -2.73 2.32
N ASN A 116 -1.25 -1.72 1.62
CA ASN A 116 -1.56 -1.75 0.20
C ASN A 116 -1.07 -0.44 -0.43
N ILE A 117 -0.79 -0.44 -1.72
CA ILE A 117 -0.41 0.76 -2.48
C ILE A 117 -1.37 1.03 -3.63
N TRP A 118 -1.48 2.30 -4.00
CA TRP A 118 -2.17 2.73 -5.22
C TRP A 118 -1.43 3.91 -5.82
N TYR A 119 -1.37 3.98 -7.16
CA TYR A 119 -0.66 5.04 -7.86
C TYR A 119 -1.30 6.40 -7.57
N GLY A 120 -0.56 7.28 -6.90
CA GLY A 120 -1.00 8.65 -6.64
C GLY A 120 -0.77 9.48 -7.89
N SER A 121 -1.84 9.85 -8.60
CA SER A 121 -1.72 10.87 -9.62
C SER A 121 -1.69 12.23 -8.93
N PRO A 122 -0.62 13.05 -9.05
CA PRO A 122 -0.67 14.44 -8.67
C PRO A 122 -1.51 15.18 -9.72
N SER A 123 -2.83 15.02 -9.63
CA SER A 123 -3.87 15.68 -10.43
C SER A 123 -3.40 16.32 -11.75
N ALA A 124 -3.29 15.50 -12.81
CA ALA A 124 -3.40 15.97 -14.19
C ALA A 124 -4.65 15.34 -14.81
N HIS A 125 -5.57 16.20 -15.23
CA HIS A 125 -6.83 15.89 -15.88
C HIS A 125 -6.64 14.88 -17.00
N THR A 126 -7.03 13.61 -16.80
CA THR A 126 -7.41 12.78 -17.94
C THR A 126 -8.88 13.08 -18.21
N VAL A 127 -9.13 13.94 -19.19
CA VAL A 127 -10.46 14.10 -19.79
C VAL A 127 -10.83 12.76 -20.42
N LEU A 128 -11.44 11.88 -19.65
CA LEU A 128 -12.28 10.82 -20.21
C LEU A 128 -13.62 11.49 -20.54
N GLN A 129 -13.70 11.98 -21.77
CA GLN A 129 -14.93 12.48 -22.36
C GLN A 129 -15.89 11.30 -22.55
N ALA A 130 -16.74 11.04 -21.55
CA ALA A 130 -18.03 10.36 -21.70
C ALA A 130 -18.90 10.57 -20.44
N HIS A 131 -19.72 11.62 -20.50
CA HIS A 131 -21.08 11.76 -19.95
C HIS A 131 -21.43 11.11 -18.57
N LYS A 132 -21.69 12.02 -17.61
CA LYS A 132 -22.49 11.84 -16.36
C LYS A 132 -21.92 10.94 -15.25
N GLU A 133 -21.20 11.59 -14.32
CA GLU A 133 -21.48 11.68 -12.87
C GLU A 133 -20.14 11.94 -12.17
N VAL A 134 -19.91 13.16 -11.70
CA VAL A 134 -18.74 13.51 -10.89
C VAL A 134 -18.95 12.91 -9.50
N ARG A 135 -18.75 11.60 -9.38
CA ARG A 135 -18.60 10.93 -8.09
C ARG A 135 -17.12 10.94 -7.77
N GLN A 136 -16.72 11.93 -6.97
CA GLN A 136 -15.38 12.05 -6.42
C GLN A 136 -14.97 10.72 -5.77
N LYS A 137 -14.06 9.99 -6.44
CA LYS A 137 -13.70 8.62 -6.09
C LYS A 137 -12.48 8.67 -5.17
N SER A 138 -12.72 8.68 -3.86
CA SER A 138 -11.67 8.62 -2.84
C SER A 138 -10.94 7.27 -2.93
N PRO A 139 -9.64 7.19 -3.29
CA PRO A 139 -8.97 5.90 -3.47
C PRO A 139 -8.43 5.37 -2.13
N CYS A 140 -9.31 4.68 -1.41
CA CYS A 140 -9.13 3.59 -0.44
C CYS A 140 -10.43 3.58 0.39
N PRO A 141 -11.49 2.90 -0.09
CA PRO A 141 -11.69 1.49 0.26
C PRO A 141 -12.46 0.65 -0.79
N LEU A 142 -12.14 -0.65 -0.94
CA LEU A 142 -13.18 -1.67 -1.12
C LEU A 142 -12.76 -2.96 -0.42
N ARG A 143 -13.78 -3.68 0.11
CA ARG A 143 -13.71 -4.88 0.95
C ARG A 143 -12.62 -5.88 0.50
N PRO A 144 -12.01 -6.64 1.45
CA PRO A 144 -11.36 -7.89 1.09
C PRO A 144 -12.39 -8.79 0.41
N GLY A 145 -12.31 -8.93 -0.91
CA GLY A 145 -13.19 -9.77 -1.72
C GLY A 145 -13.99 -9.09 -2.84
N ALA A 146 -13.93 -7.76 -3.04
CA ALA A 146 -14.65 -7.12 -4.15
C ALA A 146 -13.73 -6.21 -4.97
N PHE A 147 -13.37 -6.70 -6.16
CA PHE A 147 -12.57 -6.05 -7.21
C PHE A 147 -11.15 -5.66 -6.79
N THR A 148 -10.20 -6.55 -7.08
CA THR A 148 -8.79 -6.16 -7.29
C THR A 148 -8.72 -5.26 -8.52
N PRO A 149 -8.40 -3.96 -8.40
CA PRO A 149 -7.99 -3.20 -9.56
C PRO A 149 -6.70 -3.80 -10.12
N PRO A 150 -6.43 -3.70 -11.43
CA PRO A 150 -5.13 -4.07 -11.97
C PRO A 150 -4.05 -3.23 -11.27
N GLY A 151 -3.20 -3.87 -10.46
CA GLY A 151 -2.09 -3.22 -9.73
C GLY A 151 -2.24 -3.13 -8.20
N ALA A 152 -3.30 -3.67 -7.59
CA ALA A 152 -3.34 -3.86 -6.13
C ALA A 152 -2.73 -5.21 -5.76
N GLU A 153 -1.55 -5.20 -5.15
CA GLU A 153 -0.86 -6.38 -4.62
C GLU A 153 -0.86 -6.32 -3.08
N TRP A 154 -1.20 -7.44 -2.45
CA TRP A 154 -1.28 -7.57 -1.00
C TRP A 154 0.06 -8.09 -0.44
N SER A 155 0.50 -7.54 0.68
CA SER A 155 1.66 -8.05 1.43
C SER A 155 1.29 -9.24 2.32
N LEU A 156 2.32 -10.00 2.73
CA LEU A 156 2.25 -10.86 3.92
C LEU A 156 1.96 -10.01 5.19
N SER A 157 1.15 -10.52 6.12
CA SER A 157 0.76 -9.79 7.33
C SER A 157 1.94 -9.51 8.26
N GLN A 158 1.89 -8.35 8.94
CA GLN A 158 2.70 -8.06 10.12
C GLN A 158 1.91 -8.34 11.39
N GLY A 159 2.22 -9.42 12.09
CA GLY A 159 1.68 -9.63 13.44
C GLY A 159 2.33 -8.65 14.42
N VAL A 160 1.53 -7.86 15.15
CA VAL A 160 2.01 -7.05 16.27
C VAL A 160 1.56 -7.68 17.57
N THR A 161 2.52 -8.02 18.44
CA THR A 161 2.28 -8.59 19.76
C THR A 161 2.83 -7.64 20.84
N PRO A 162 1.98 -7.01 21.67
CA PRO A 162 2.43 -6.24 22.81
C PRO A 162 3.14 -7.14 23.83
N VAL A 163 4.31 -6.73 24.30
CA VAL A 163 5.04 -7.42 25.37
C VAL A 163 4.91 -6.60 26.66
N ALA A 164 4.61 -7.28 27.77
CA ALA A 164 4.48 -6.66 29.09
C ALA A 164 5.84 -6.22 29.66
#